data_AF-A0A3M2HHM7-F1
#
_entry.id   AF-A0A3M2HHM7-F1
#
_cell.length_a   1.000
_cell.length_b   1.000
_cell.length_c   1.000
_cell.angle_alpha   90.00
_cell.angle_beta   90.00
_cell.angle_gamma   90.00
#
_symmetry.space_group_name_H-M   'P 1'
#
loop_
_entity.id
_entity.type
_entity.pdbx_description
1 polymer ?
#
loop_
_entity_poly.entity_id
_entity_poly.type
_entity_poly.pdbx_seq_one_letter_code
_entity_poly.pdbx_strand_id
1 'polypeptide(L)'
;MKFVYRSFKKSFLCFAITPALMLLAVVLTLMGKLSADTEIPDWFAGLLNWRYSADDFFVALLIGCMVCGLTALLIETQPLPRREKYFIAKAYDLTGSFIAKNFFFWGGVFFAWSFGSRLIPFIERVPAQEVMVPLFIVAGIAIEYGLIKFKHQTVRA
;
A
#
# COMPACT_ATOMS: atom_id res chain seq x y z
N MET A 1 -13.33 -15.69 -6.36
CA MET A 1 -13.95 -14.82 -5.33
C MET A 1 -13.39 -15.00 -3.92
N LYS A 2 -13.30 -16.22 -3.35
CA LYS A 2 -12.77 -16.44 -1.98
C LYS A 2 -11.37 -15.85 -1.74
N PHE A 3 -10.50 -15.87 -2.76
CA PHE A 3 -9.16 -15.29 -2.71
C PHE A 3 -9.19 -13.76 -2.56
N VAL A 4 -9.85 -13.08 -3.50
CA VAL A 4 -10.02 -11.61 -3.51
C VAL A 4 -10.57 -11.10 -2.18
N TYR A 5 -11.59 -11.77 -1.64
CA TYR A 5 -12.15 -11.41 -0.34
C TYR A 5 -11.14 -11.54 0.81
N ARG A 6 -10.32 -12.60 0.83
CA ARG A 6 -9.29 -12.80 1.86
C ARG A 6 -8.16 -11.77 1.73
N SER A 7 -7.71 -11.50 0.51
CA SER A 7 -6.70 -10.48 0.22
C SER A 7 -7.15 -9.10 0.68
N PHE A 8 -8.37 -8.72 0.27
CA PHE A 8 -8.97 -7.48 0.71
C PHE A 8 -9.11 -7.43 2.24
N LYS A 9 -9.64 -8.47 2.90
CA LYS A 9 -9.80 -8.51 4.36
C LYS A 9 -8.49 -8.30 5.12
N LYS A 10 -7.38 -8.88 4.65
CA LYS A 10 -6.06 -8.73 5.29
C LYS A 10 -5.48 -7.34 5.14
N SER A 11 -5.75 -6.70 4.00
CA SER A 11 -5.19 -5.39 3.64
C SER A 11 -6.19 -4.24 3.85
N PHE A 12 -7.40 -4.55 4.31
CA PHE A 12 -8.49 -3.60 4.53
C PHE A 12 -8.11 -2.51 5.52
N LEU A 13 -7.41 -2.85 6.60
CA LEU A 13 -6.92 -1.86 7.56
C LEU A 13 -6.01 -0.84 6.87
N CYS A 14 -5.09 -1.28 6.00
CA CYS A 14 -4.21 -0.36 5.26
C CYS A 14 -5.00 0.55 4.32
N PHE A 15 -6.07 0.05 3.69
CA PHE A 15 -6.97 0.85 2.87
C PHE A 15 -7.81 1.84 3.68
N ALA A 16 -8.33 1.43 4.84
CA ALA A 16 -9.35 2.17 5.59
C ALA A 16 -8.80 3.30 6.48
N ILE A 17 -7.52 3.27 6.84
CA ILE A 17 -6.90 4.29 7.71
C ILE A 17 -7.05 5.70 7.11
N THR A 18 -6.66 5.90 5.85
CA THR A 18 -6.70 7.23 5.23
C THR A 18 -8.13 7.76 5.03
N PRO A 19 -9.09 6.97 4.53
CA PRO A 19 -10.49 7.38 4.50
C PRO A 19 -11.05 7.76 5.87
N ALA A 20 -10.70 7.03 6.93
CA ALA A 20 -11.13 7.36 8.30
C ALA A 20 -10.55 8.70 8.78
N LEU A 21 -9.26 8.96 8.51
CA LEU A 21 -8.62 10.24 8.82
C LEU A 21 -9.25 11.40 8.03
N MET A 22 -9.54 11.18 6.75
CA MET A 22 -10.19 12.20 5.91
C MET A 22 -11.62 12.47 6.37
N LEU A 23 -12.39 11.46 6.78
CA LEU A 23 -13.71 11.66 7.37
C LEU A 23 -13.63 12.50 8.65
N LEU A 24 -12.64 12.23 9.51
CA LEU A 24 -12.40 13.05 10.69
C LEU A 24 -12.08 14.51 10.30
N ALA A 25 -11.22 14.71 9.31
CA ALA A 25 -10.89 16.05 8.81
C ALA A 25 -12.13 16.78 8.24
N VAL A 26 -12.99 16.08 7.50
CA VAL A 26 -14.27 16.62 6.99
C VAL A 26 -15.15 17.07 8.15
N VAL A 27 -15.36 16.22 9.16
CA VAL A 27 -16.17 16.57 10.33
C VAL A 27 -15.61 17.80 11.06
N LEU A 28 -14.30 17.85 11.28
CA LEU A 28 -13.66 18.98 11.94
C LEU A 28 -13.76 20.28 11.12
N THR A 29 -13.66 20.19 9.80
CA THR A 29 -13.84 21.32 8.88
C THR A 29 -15.27 21.84 8.95
N LEU A 30 -16.27 20.95 8.92
CA LEU A 30 -17.69 21.33 9.03
C LEU A 30 -18.03 21.95 10.39
N MET A 31 -17.29 21.60 11.45
CA MET A 31 -17.41 22.22 12.77
C MET A 31 -16.66 23.56 12.89
N GLY A 32 -15.95 24.01 11.85
CA GLY A 32 -15.12 25.21 11.88
C GLY A 32 -13.86 25.08 12.76
N LYS A 33 -13.46 23.85 13.13
CA LYS A 33 -12.28 23.57 13.97
C LYS A 33 -11.01 23.32 13.16
N LEU A 34 -11.14 23.14 11.85
CA LEU A 34 -10.03 22.90 10.93
C LEU A 34 -10.11 23.90 9.78
N SER A 35 -9.03 24.64 9.57
CA SER A 35 -8.84 25.57 8.46
C SER A 35 -7.51 25.28 7.75
N ALA A 36 -7.28 25.92 6.61
CA ALA A 36 -6.01 25.82 5.88
C ALA A 36 -4.80 26.28 6.72
N ASP A 37 -5.03 27.17 7.68
CA ASP A 37 -4.00 27.74 8.57
C ASP A 37 -3.77 26.91 9.84
N THR A 38 -4.44 25.76 9.97
CA THR A 38 -4.28 24.92 11.17
C THR A 38 -2.90 24.26 11.15
N GLU A 39 -2.02 24.75 12.02
CA GLU A 39 -0.68 24.19 12.17
C GLU A 39 -0.73 22.75 12.72
N ILE A 40 -0.01 21.87 12.04
CA ILE A 40 0.19 20.49 12.47
C ILE A 40 1.60 20.42 13.07
N PRO A 41 1.80 19.75 14.22
CA PRO A 41 3.14 19.59 14.80
C PRO A 41 4.12 18.99 13.78
N ASP A 42 5.32 19.59 13.66
CA ASP A 42 6.31 19.22 12.63
C ASP A 42 6.67 17.73 12.62
N TRP A 43 6.75 17.10 13.79
CA TRP A 43 7.05 15.67 13.89
C TRP A 43 5.92 14.80 13.28
N PHE A 44 4.67 15.23 13.41
CA PHE A 44 3.51 14.53 12.85
C PHE A 44 3.38 14.81 11.35
N ALA A 45 3.63 16.07 10.93
CA ALA A 45 3.70 16.44 9.53
C ALA A 45 4.80 15.68 8.80
N GLY A 46 5.99 15.51 9.40
CA GLY A 46 7.08 14.73 8.83
C GLY A 46 6.71 13.25 8.62
N LEU A 47 6.05 12.63 9.59
CA LEU A 47 5.56 11.25 9.46
C LEU A 47 4.51 11.09 8.37
N LEU A 48 3.57 12.04 8.26
CA LEU A 48 2.58 12.05 7.19
C LEU A 48 3.24 12.28 5.84
N ASN A 49 4.12 13.27 5.70
CA ASN A 49 4.79 13.57 4.44
C ASN A 49 5.59 12.37 3.95
N TRP A 50 6.34 11.70 4.81
CA TRP A 50 7.04 10.46 4.46
C TRP A 50 6.08 9.36 3.98
N ARG A 51 4.93 9.19 4.65
CA ARG A 51 3.98 8.13 4.30
C ARG A 51 3.21 8.40 3.01
N TYR A 52 2.87 9.67 2.75
CA TYR A 52 2.07 10.15 1.62
C TYR A 52 2.94 10.65 0.44
N SER A 53 4.27 10.59 0.56
CA SER A 53 5.20 10.92 -0.51
C SER A 53 5.13 9.90 -1.63
N ALA A 54 4.85 10.37 -2.85
CA ALA A 54 4.85 9.55 -4.05
C ALA A 54 6.26 9.02 -4.35
N ASP A 55 7.29 9.84 -4.13
CA ASP A 55 8.68 9.46 -4.35
C ASP A 55 9.08 8.31 -3.43
N ASP A 56 8.73 8.40 -2.14
CA ASP A 56 8.99 7.33 -1.18
C ASP A 56 8.24 6.05 -1.53
N PHE A 57 7.02 6.15 -2.06
CA PHE A 57 6.28 5.01 -2.58
C PHE A 57 7.00 4.34 -3.75
N PHE A 58 7.46 5.10 -4.74
CA PHE A 58 8.18 4.56 -5.89
C PHE A 58 9.53 3.95 -5.50
N VAL A 59 10.26 4.58 -4.57
CA VAL A 59 11.50 4.04 -4.01
C VAL A 59 11.23 2.73 -3.27
N ALA A 60 10.22 2.68 -2.40
CA ALA A 60 9.84 1.47 -1.69
C ALA A 60 9.41 0.35 -2.65
N LEU A 61 8.71 0.69 -3.72
CA LEU A 61 8.31 -0.26 -4.77
C LEU A 61 9.52 -0.80 -5.53
N LEU A 62 10.46 0.07 -5.92
CA LEU A 62 11.69 -0.32 -6.60
C LEU A 62 12.54 -1.26 -5.73
N ILE A 63 12.77 -0.89 -4.47
CA ILE A 63 13.50 -1.72 -3.50
C ILE A 63 12.80 -3.06 -3.30
N GLY A 64 11.47 -3.04 -3.14
CA GLY A 64 10.68 -4.25 -3.00
C GLY A 64 10.79 -5.18 -4.21
N CYS A 65 10.69 -4.64 -5.42
CA CYS A 65 10.87 -5.39 -6.66
C CYS A 65 12.28 -5.98 -6.78
N MET A 66 13.32 -5.21 -6.43
CA MET A 66 14.71 -5.70 -6.43
C MET A 66 14.89 -6.85 -5.45
N VAL A 67 14.38 -6.73 -4.22
CA VAL A 67 14.48 -7.81 -3.21
C VAL A 67 13.71 -9.04 -3.67
N CYS A 68 12.50 -8.89 -4.21
CA CYS A 68 11.72 -9.99 -4.77
C CYS A 68 12.44 -10.68 -5.95
N GLY A 69 13.06 -9.90 -6.84
CA GLY A 69 13.82 -10.42 -7.98
C GLY A 69 15.09 -11.16 -7.56
N LEU A 70 15.86 -10.59 -6.62
CA LEU A 70 17.08 -11.20 -6.09
C LEU A 70 16.78 -12.50 -5.35
N THR A 71 15.74 -12.52 -4.51
CA THR A 71 15.35 -13.73 -3.78
C THR A 71 14.85 -14.83 -4.73
N ALA A 72 14.12 -14.47 -5.80
CA ALA A 72 13.72 -15.41 -6.83
C ALA A 72 14.94 -16.01 -7.56
N LEU A 73 15.86 -15.15 -8.01
CA LEU A 73 17.07 -15.56 -8.72
C LEU A 73 17.98 -16.43 -7.85
N LEU A 74 18.12 -16.11 -6.55
CA LEU A 74 18.90 -16.91 -5.62
C LEU A 74 18.31 -18.32 -5.43
N ILE A 75 16.99 -18.45 -5.33
CA ILE A 75 16.34 -19.76 -5.17
C ILE A 75 16.50 -20.62 -6.43
N GLU A 76 16.44 -20.03 -7.63
CA GLU A 76 16.56 -20.75 -8.90
C GLU A 76 18.01 -21.14 -9.24
N THR A 77 18.98 -20.28 -8.95
CA THR A 77 20.37 -20.46 -9.41
C THR A 77 21.25 -21.21 -8.42
N GLN A 78 20.94 -21.17 -7.12
CA GLN A 78 21.80 -21.75 -6.09
C GLN A 78 21.21 -23.06 -5.55
N PRO A 79 22.01 -24.14 -5.43
CA PRO A 79 21.58 -25.39 -4.80
C PRO A 79 21.53 -25.21 -3.27
N LEU A 80 20.48 -24.54 -2.80
CA LEU A 80 20.29 -24.22 -1.38
C LEU A 80 19.62 -25.38 -0.62
N PRO A 81 20.06 -25.68 0.62
CA PRO A 81 19.34 -26.57 1.52
C PRO A 81 17.90 -26.10 1.75
N ARG A 82 16.96 -27.04 1.92
CA ARG A 82 15.52 -26.73 2.10
C ARG A 82 15.25 -25.72 3.22
N ARG A 83 16.04 -25.76 4.30
CA ARG A 83 15.91 -24.84 5.43
C ARG A 83 16.22 -23.39 5.03
N GLU A 84 17.24 -23.16 4.21
CA GLU A 84 17.63 -21.83 3.75
C GLU A 84 16.65 -21.31 2.70
N LYS A 85 16.20 -22.15 1.76
CA LYS A 85 15.13 -21.82 0.81
C LYS A 85 13.87 -21.30 1.54
N TYR A 86 13.51 -21.93 2.66
CA TYR A 86 12.36 -21.48 3.46
C TYR A 86 12.56 -20.08 4.06
N PHE A 87 13.75 -19.76 4.59
CA PHE A 87 14.03 -18.43 5.14
C PHE A 87 14.01 -17.35 4.05
N ILE A 88 14.57 -17.64 2.88
CA ILE A 88 14.56 -16.72 1.72
C ILE A 88 13.14 -16.52 1.21
N ALA A 89 12.35 -17.59 1.09
CA ALA A 89 10.94 -17.52 0.72
C ALA A 89 10.11 -16.69 1.73
N LYS A 90 10.48 -16.72 3.02
CA LYS A 90 9.84 -15.87 4.03
C LYS A 90 10.17 -14.39 3.82
N ALA A 91 11.39 -14.05 3.41
CA ALA A 91 11.76 -12.68 3.05
C ALA A 91 10.98 -12.19 1.82
N TYR A 92 10.86 -13.05 0.79
CA TYR A 92 10.02 -12.78 -0.37
C TYR A 92 8.55 -12.53 0.00
N ASP A 93 7.96 -13.38 0.85
CA ASP A 93 6.59 -13.22 1.34
C ASP A 93 6.39 -11.90 2.09
N LEU A 94 7.35 -11.53 2.94
CA LEU A 94 7.30 -10.30 3.73
C LEU A 94 7.33 -9.07 2.82
N THR A 95 8.32 -9.00 1.92
CA THR A 95 8.51 -7.90 0.98
C THR A 95 7.30 -7.78 0.05
N GLY A 96 6.87 -8.89 -0.52
CA GLY A 96 5.69 -8.92 -1.37
C GLY A 96 4.42 -8.45 -0.66
N SER A 97 4.17 -8.91 0.56
CA SER A 97 3.01 -8.46 1.34
C SER A 97 3.09 -6.98 1.66
N PHE A 98 4.30 -6.46 1.92
CA PHE A 98 4.53 -5.04 2.12
C PHE A 98 4.20 -4.22 0.86
N ILE A 99 4.64 -4.66 -0.33
CA ILE A 99 4.31 -3.99 -1.60
C ILE A 99 2.79 -4.00 -1.81
N ALA A 100 2.13 -5.16 -1.67
CA ALA A 100 0.68 -5.27 -1.85
C ALA A 100 -0.09 -4.33 -0.91
N LYS A 101 0.28 -4.29 0.37
CA LYS A 101 -0.33 -3.38 1.36
C LYS A 101 -0.11 -1.90 1.03
N ASN A 102 1.02 -1.54 0.44
CA ASN A 102 1.25 -0.18 -0.05
C ASN A 102 0.27 0.19 -1.17
N PHE A 103 -0.01 -0.73 -2.10
CA PHE A 103 -1.04 -0.50 -3.11
C PHE A 103 -2.43 -0.30 -2.49
N PHE A 104 -2.81 -1.13 -1.52
CA PHE A 104 -4.08 -0.93 -0.79
C PHE A 104 -4.14 0.40 -0.05
N PHE A 105 -3.04 0.81 0.59
CA PHE A 105 -2.95 2.10 1.25
C PHE A 105 -3.18 3.25 0.28
N TRP A 106 -2.46 3.28 -0.85
CA TRP A 106 -2.62 4.32 -1.87
C TRP A 106 -4.01 4.30 -2.52
N GLY A 107 -4.60 3.13 -2.72
CA GLY A 107 -6.02 3.03 -3.11
C GLY A 107 -6.95 3.72 -2.09
N GLY A 108 -6.65 3.58 -0.80
CA GLY A 108 -7.32 4.30 0.29
C GLY A 108 -7.07 5.81 0.26
N VAL A 109 -5.86 6.25 -0.07
CA VAL A 109 -5.52 7.67 -0.25
C VAL A 109 -6.35 8.28 -1.37
N PHE A 110 -6.37 7.67 -2.56
CA PHE A 110 -7.16 8.16 -3.68
C PHE A 110 -8.67 8.16 -3.37
N PHE A 111 -9.15 7.14 -2.64
CA PHE A 111 -10.54 7.08 -2.22
C PHE A 111 -10.88 8.21 -1.25
N ALA A 112 -10.02 8.44 -0.26
CA ALA A 112 -10.15 9.56 0.67
C ALA A 112 -10.18 10.91 -0.06
N TRP A 113 -9.23 11.12 -0.98
CA TRP A 113 -9.14 12.34 -1.78
C TRP A 113 -10.38 12.57 -2.66
N SER A 114 -11.01 11.48 -3.14
CA SER A 114 -12.18 11.54 -4.01
C SER A 114 -13.37 12.31 -3.42
N PHE A 115 -13.58 12.18 -2.10
CA PHE A 115 -14.59 12.94 -1.37
C PHE A 115 -14.01 14.13 -0.60
N GLY A 116 -12.78 14.02 -0.09
CA GLY A 116 -12.10 15.09 0.64
C GLY A 116 -12.01 16.37 -0.19
N SER A 117 -11.55 16.27 -1.44
CA SER A 117 -11.46 17.40 -2.39
C SER A 117 -12.82 18.03 -2.77
N ARG A 118 -13.94 17.37 -2.48
CA ARG A 118 -15.29 17.90 -2.74
C ARG A 118 -15.89 18.58 -1.51
N LEU A 119 -15.47 18.16 -0.32
CA LEU A 119 -16.06 18.59 0.95
C LEU A 119 -15.16 19.57 1.72
N ILE A 120 -13.86 19.57 1.45
CA ILE A 120 -12.88 20.44 2.10
C ILE A 120 -12.33 21.42 1.05
N PRO A 121 -12.59 22.73 1.18
CA PRO A 121 -12.34 23.71 0.12
C PRO A 121 -10.85 23.97 -0.17
N PHE A 122 -9.96 23.66 0.78
CA PHE A 122 -8.51 23.83 0.63
C PHE A 122 -7.79 22.55 0.19
N ILE A 123 -8.52 21.46 -0.10
CA ILE A 123 -7.93 20.25 -0.68
C ILE A 123 -8.13 20.28 -2.20
N GLU A 124 -7.02 20.40 -2.93
CA GLU A 124 -7.06 20.36 -4.38
C GLU A 124 -7.44 18.97 -4.91
N ARG A 125 -8.17 18.96 -6.02
CA ARG A 125 -8.59 17.73 -6.68
C ARG A 125 -7.45 17.14 -7.49
N VAL A 126 -7.17 15.86 -7.28
CA VAL A 126 -6.17 15.13 -8.09
C VAL A 126 -6.86 14.58 -9.35
N PRO A 127 -6.30 14.78 -10.55
CA PRO A 127 -6.87 14.23 -11.78
C PRO A 127 -6.91 12.70 -11.71
N ALA A 128 -7.99 12.11 -12.25
CA ALA A 128 -8.21 10.66 -12.30
C ALA A 128 -8.23 9.92 -10.95
N GLN A 129 -8.32 10.61 -9.80
CA GLN A 129 -8.32 9.99 -8.47
C GLN A 129 -9.34 8.84 -8.31
N GLU A 130 -10.52 8.96 -8.93
CA GLU A 130 -11.58 7.93 -8.88
C GLU A 130 -11.21 6.66 -9.65
N VAL A 131 -10.45 6.78 -10.74
CA VAL A 131 -9.97 5.65 -11.56
C VAL A 131 -8.76 4.98 -10.90
N MET A 132 -7.96 5.75 -10.15
CA MET A 132 -6.79 5.21 -9.44
C MET A 132 -7.18 4.26 -8.31
N VAL A 133 -8.33 4.45 -7.66
CA VAL A 133 -8.81 3.55 -6.59
C VAL A 133 -8.90 2.09 -7.05
N PRO A 134 -9.73 1.73 -8.07
CA PRO A 134 -9.82 0.35 -8.51
C PRO A 134 -8.49 -0.16 -9.10
N LEU A 135 -7.70 0.68 -9.76
CA LEU A 135 -6.40 0.30 -10.32
C LEU A 135 -5.45 -0.18 -9.22
N PHE A 136 -5.32 0.59 -8.14
CA PHE A 136 -4.44 0.23 -7.01
C PHE A 136 -4.94 -1.00 -6.24
N ILE A 137 -6.26 -1.15 -6.07
CA ILE A 137 -6.83 -2.35 -5.45
C ILE A 137 -6.53 -3.59 -6.31
N VAL A 138 -6.74 -3.51 -7.63
CA VAL A 138 -6.45 -4.61 -8.56
C VAL A 138 -4.96 -4.94 -8.57
N ALA A 139 -4.09 -3.94 -8.60
CA ALA A 139 -2.64 -4.14 -8.52
C ALA A 139 -2.23 -4.84 -7.21
N GLY A 140 -2.76 -4.40 -6.06
CA GLY A 140 -2.51 -5.04 -4.77
C GLY A 140 -2.94 -6.52 -4.74
N ILE A 141 -4.11 -6.84 -5.29
CA ILE A 141 -4.60 -8.22 -5.40
C ILE A 141 -3.71 -9.05 -6.35
N ALA A 142 -3.33 -8.49 -7.50
CA ALA A 142 -2.48 -9.17 -8.48
C ALA A 142 -1.11 -9.51 -7.89
N ILE A 143 -0.53 -8.61 -7.10
CA ILE A 143 0.72 -8.85 -6.38
C ILE A 143 0.55 -9.96 -5.36
N GLU A 144 -0.47 -9.91 -4.48
CA GLU A 144 -0.72 -11.01 -3.53
C GLU A 144 -0.89 -12.37 -4.21
N TYR A 145 -1.59 -12.39 -5.35
CA TYR A 145 -1.76 -13.60 -6.14
C TYR A 145 -0.42 -14.11 -6.69
N GLY A 146 0.38 -13.21 -7.27
CA GLY A 146 1.72 -13.50 -7.78
C GLY A 146 2.63 -14.09 -6.71
N LEU A 147 2.61 -13.53 -5.50
CA LEU A 147 3.43 -14.01 -4.37
C LEU A 147 3.08 -15.45 -3.98
N ILE A 148 1.80 -15.74 -3.86
CA ILE A 148 1.33 -17.08 -3.48
C ILE A 148 1.71 -18.09 -4.57
N LYS A 149 1.56 -17.72 -5.84
CA LYS A 149 1.94 -18.57 -6.97
C LYS A 149 3.44 -18.84 -6.97
N PHE A 150 4.26 -17.78 -6.80
CA PHE A 150 5.71 -17.89 -6.76
C PHE A 150 6.18 -18.78 -5.60
N LYS A 151 5.71 -18.51 -4.37
CA LYS A 151 6.01 -19.34 -3.20
C LYS A 151 5.66 -20.81 -3.43
N HIS A 152 4.53 -21.08 -4.08
CA HIS A 152 4.11 -22.44 -4.33
C HIS A 152 5.07 -23.19 -5.26
N GLN A 153 5.56 -22.50 -6.29
CA GLN A 153 6.52 -23.03 -7.26
C GLN A 153 7.89 -23.24 -6.63
N THR A 154 8.40 -22.27 -5.87
CA THR A 154 9.76 -22.32 -5.30
C THR A 154 9.92 -23.21 -4.07
N VAL A 155 8.87 -23.43 -3.27
CA VAL A 155 8.95 -24.27 -2.06
C VAL A 155 8.63 -25.74 -2.33
N ARG A 156 7.86 -26.06 -3.38
CA ARG A 156 7.59 -27.45 -3.79
C ARG A 156 8.67 -28.03 -4.72
N ALA A 157 9.42 -27.20 -5.44
CA ALA A 157 10.56 -27.60 -6.26
C ALA A 157 11.81 -27.84 -5.41
#